data_AF-A0A949LRK5-F1
#
_entry.id   AF-A0A949LRK5-F1
#
_cell.length_a   1.000
_cell.length_b   1.000
_cell.length_c   1.000
_cell.angle_alpha   90.00
_cell.angle_beta   90.00
_cell.angle_gamma   90.00
#
_symmetry.space_group_name_H-M   'P 1'
#
loop_
_entity.id
_entity.type
_entity.pdbx_description
1 polymer ?
#
loop_
_entity_poly.entity_id
_entity_poly.type
_entity_poly.pdbx_seq_one_letter_code
_entity_poly.pdbx_strand_id
1 'polypeptide(L)'
;MADLKLCRLPDRVPVKLTITVPPDLHKALQIYAELYRTTYGDDESIQTLIPFMLRNFLDADRGFAKASKVRSTTEAATGPATRPRRVRARATTETSPNLS
;
A
#
# COMPACT_ATOMS: atom_id res chain seq x y z
N MET A 1 29.08 14.94 -4.40
CA MET A 1 29.06 13.50 -4.11
C MET A 1 27.69 12.99 -4.55
N ALA A 2 27.65 11.91 -5.33
CA ALA A 2 26.46 11.51 -6.08
C ALA A 2 25.33 11.03 -5.15
N ASP A 3 24.20 11.74 -5.15
CA ASP A 3 22.95 11.29 -4.53
C ASP A 3 22.42 10.08 -5.30
N LEU A 4 22.49 8.89 -4.68
CA LEU A 4 21.88 7.68 -5.23
C LEU A 4 20.36 7.87 -5.30
N LYS A 5 19.81 7.81 -6.52
CA LYS A 5 18.36 7.84 -6.81
C LYS A 5 17.62 6.54 -6.45
N LEU A 6 18.27 5.65 -5.70
CA LEU A 6 17.67 4.42 -5.17
C LEU A 6 17.36 4.66 -3.69
N CYS A 7 16.13 5.06 -3.41
CA CYS A 7 15.58 4.97 -2.06
C CYS A 7 15.78 3.55 -1.53
N ARG A 8 16.09 3.43 -0.23
CA ARG A 8 16.37 2.18 0.49
C ARG A 8 15.42 1.07 -0.01
N LEU A 9 15.98 -0.04 -0.49
CA LEU A 9 15.18 -1.15 -1.02
C LEU A 9 14.07 -1.50 -0.02
N PRO A 10 12.82 -1.67 -0.48
CA PRO A 10 11.70 -1.93 0.42
C PRO A 10 12.02 -3.15 1.27
N ASP A 11 11.63 -3.08 2.54
CA ASP A 11 11.89 -4.11 3.54
C ASP A 11 11.52 -5.49 2.96
N ARG A 12 12.54 -6.26 2.61
CA ARG A 12 12.41 -7.64 2.13
C ARG A 12 12.23 -8.62 3.27
N VAL A 13 11.77 -8.13 4.43
CA VAL A 13 11.58 -8.95 5.62
C VAL A 13 10.25 -9.67 5.44
N PRO A 14 10.25 -11.01 5.28
CA PRO A 14 9.00 -11.76 5.22
C PRO A 14 8.24 -11.56 6.53
N VAL A 15 7.02 -11.04 6.44
CA VAL A 15 6.15 -10.86 7.61
C VAL A 15 5.48 -12.19 7.92
N LYS A 16 5.76 -12.76 9.09
CA LYS A 16 5.05 -13.94 9.58
C LYS A 16 3.63 -13.53 9.99
N LEU A 17 2.64 -14.12 9.33
CA LEU A 17 1.23 -13.95 9.65
C LEU A 17 0.69 -15.25 10.27
N THR A 18 0.21 -15.18 11.50
CA THR A 18 -0.52 -16.29 12.13
C THR A 18 -2.01 -16.12 11.85
N ILE A 19 -2.61 -17.07 11.15
CA ILE A 19 -4.04 -17.05 10.80
C ILE A 19 -4.75 -18.27 11.39
N THR A 20 -5.99 -18.07 11.83
CA THR A 20 -6.88 -19.18 12.21
C THR A 20 -7.83 -19.42 11.05
N VAL A 21 -7.84 -20.64 10.52
CA VAL A 21 -8.72 -21.04 9.42
C VAL A 21 -9.79 -22.03 9.92
N PRO A 22 -11.01 -22.00 9.36
CA PRO A 22 -12.01 -23.02 9.64
C PRO A 22 -11.51 -24.43 9.25
N PRO A 23 -12.00 -25.49 9.92
CA PRO A 23 -11.57 -26.86 9.63
C PRO A 23 -11.88 -27.28 8.19
N ASP A 24 -12.98 -26.79 7.61
CA ASP A 24 -13.37 -27.12 6.25
C ASP A 24 -12.40 -26.52 5.22
N LEU A 25 -11.93 -25.29 5.47
CA LEU A 25 -10.90 -24.65 4.64
C LEU A 25 -9.56 -25.38 4.76
N HIS A 26 -9.18 -25.80 5.97
CA HIS A 26 -7.96 -26.57 6.17
C HIS A 26 -7.98 -27.89 5.37
N LYS A 27 -9.09 -28.63 5.39
CA LYS A 27 -9.25 -29.85 4.58
C LYS A 27 -9.15 -29.56 3.09
N ALA A 28 -9.78 -28.50 2.60
CA ALA A 28 -9.70 -28.11 1.20
C ALA A 28 -8.25 -27.78 0.78
N LEU A 29 -7.49 -27.10 1.64
CA LEU A 29 -6.07 -26.80 1.41
C LEU A 29 -5.20 -28.05 1.38
N GLN A 30 -5.48 -29.05 2.22
CA GLN A 30 -4.78 -30.34 2.20
C GLN A 30 -5.02 -31.08 0.87
N ILE A 31 -6.27 -31.19 0.44
CA ILE A 31 -6.63 -31.80 -0.85
C ILE A 31 -5.94 -31.07 -2.00
N TYR A 32 -5.88 -29.73 -1.94
CA TYR A 32 -5.18 -28.95 -2.96
C TYR A 32 -3.68 -29.24 -3.01
N ALA A 33 -3.02 -29.39 -1.86
CA ALA A 33 -1.60 -29.74 -1.81
C ALA A 33 -1.34 -31.13 -2.40
N GLU A 34 -2.20 -32.11 -2.11
CA GLU A 34 -2.13 -33.45 -2.71
C GLU A 34 -2.29 -33.41 -4.24
N LEU A 35 -3.23 -32.61 -4.74
CA LEU A 35 -3.42 -32.39 -6.18
C LEU A 35 -2.23 -31.69 -6.82
N TYR A 36 -1.65 -30.69 -6.15
CA TYR A 36 -0.46 -29.99 -6.61
C TYR A 36 0.71 -30.97 -6.79
N ARG A 37 0.96 -31.80 -5.76
CA ARG A 37 1.97 -32.84 -5.82
C ARG A 37 1.71 -33.86 -6.91
N THR A 38 0.46 -34.27 -7.11
CA THR A 38 0.10 -35.21 -8.18
C THR A 38 0.33 -34.60 -9.57
N THR A 39 0.12 -33.30 -9.71
CA THR A 39 0.23 -32.58 -10.99
C THR A 39 1.68 -32.24 -11.36
N TYR A 40 2.47 -31.79 -10.39
CA TYR A 40 3.84 -31.26 -10.63
C TYR A 40 4.94 -32.17 -10.10
N GLY A 41 4.61 -33.17 -9.27
CA GLY A 41 5.58 -34.06 -8.62
C GLY A 41 6.23 -33.47 -7.36
N ASP A 42 6.03 -32.18 -7.11
CA ASP A 42 6.65 -31.46 -5.98
C ASP A 42 5.75 -31.48 -4.73
N ASP A 43 6.32 -31.91 -3.61
CA ASP A 43 5.66 -31.96 -2.31
C ASP A 43 5.83 -30.62 -1.58
N GLU A 44 5.03 -29.63 -1.99
CA GLU A 44 5.04 -28.30 -1.38
C GLU A 44 4.06 -28.19 -0.22
N SER A 45 4.52 -27.55 0.87
CA SER A 45 3.69 -27.34 2.04
C SER A 45 2.56 -26.34 1.76
N ILE A 46 1.42 -26.50 2.45
CA ILE A 46 0.31 -25.54 2.40
C ILE A 46 0.81 -24.12 2.74
N GLN A 47 1.78 -23.99 3.65
CA GLN A 47 2.36 -22.70 4.05
C GLN A 47 3.11 -22.02 2.90
N THR A 48 3.75 -22.79 2.02
CA THR A 48 4.40 -22.29 0.80
C THR A 48 3.36 -21.88 -0.24
N LEU A 49 2.29 -22.67 -0.40
CA LEU A 49 1.27 -22.47 -1.42
C LEU A 49 0.34 -21.27 -1.12
N ILE A 50 -0.01 -21.05 0.15
CA ILE A 50 -0.93 -19.97 0.56
C ILE A 50 -0.49 -18.59 0.04
N PRO A 51 0.77 -18.14 0.19
CA PRO A 51 1.22 -16.87 -0.37
C PRO A 51 0.98 -16.73 -1.87
N PHE A 52 1.22 -17.78 -2.67
CA PHE A 52 0.98 -17.75 -4.12
C PHE A 52 -0.51 -17.73 -4.44
N MET A 53 -1.33 -18.49 -3.73
CA MET A 53 -2.79 -18.44 -3.86
C MET A 53 -3.35 -17.05 -3.57
N LEU A 54 -2.90 -16.43 -2.48
CA LEU A 54 -3.31 -15.08 -2.09
C LEU A 54 -2.86 -14.05 -3.12
N ARG A 55 -1.64 -14.19 -3.67
CA ARG A 55 -1.16 -13.32 -4.73
C ARG A 55 -2.03 -13.40 -5.97
N ASN A 56 -2.33 -14.62 -6.43
CA ASN A 56 -3.19 -14.84 -7.60
C ASN A 56 -4.61 -14.29 -7.36
N PHE A 57 -5.15 -14.44 -6.15
CA PHE A 57 -6.44 -13.87 -5.79
C PHE A 57 -6.44 -12.34 -5.88
N LEU A 58 -5.43 -11.67 -5.30
CA LEU A 58 -5.32 -10.21 -5.34
C LEU A 58 -5.11 -9.68 -6.77
N ASP A 59 -4.31 -10.39 -7.58
CA ASP A 59 -4.06 -10.02 -8.97
C ASP A 59 -5.32 -10.21 -9.86
N ALA A 60 -6.19 -11.18 -9.54
CA ALA A 60 -7.45 -11.41 -10.24
C ALA A 60 -8.57 -10.42 -9.84
N ASP A 61 -8.50 -9.79 -8.65
CA ASP A 61 -9.52 -8.86 -8.18
C ASP A 61 -9.37 -7.46 -8.83
N ARG A 62 -10.19 -7.22 -9.86
CA ARG A 62 -10.24 -5.91 -10.56
C ARG A 62 -10.72 -4.77 -9.66
N GLY A 63 -11.55 -5.06 -8.65
CA GLY A 63 -12.00 -4.07 -7.67
C GLY A 63 -10.83 -3.60 -6.82
N PHE A 64 -10.02 -4.55 -6.35
CA PHE A 64 -8.77 -4.27 -5.66
C PHE A 64 -7.78 -3.50 -6.53
N ALA A 65 -7.58 -3.89 -7.78
CA ALA A 65 -6.67 -3.20 -8.71
C ALA A 65 -7.03 -1.72 -8.92
N LYS A 66 -8.32 -1.39 -8.98
CA LYS A 66 -8.79 0.01 -9.10
C LYS A 66 -8.58 0.78 -7.80
N ALA A 67 -8.93 0.19 -6.66
CA ALA A 67 -8.83 0.85 -5.35
C ALA A 67 -7.37 1.06 -4.89
N SER A 68 -6.49 0.10 -5.16
CA SER A 68 -5.07 0.19 -4.84
C SER A 68 -4.39 1.34 -5.58
N LYS A 69 -4.65 1.51 -6.89
CA LYS A 69 -4.07 2.59 -7.70
C LYS A 69 -4.46 3.99 -7.18
N VAL A 70 -5.69 4.17 -6.71
CA VAL A 70 -6.17 5.44 -6.14
C VAL A 70 -5.48 5.76 -4.80
N ARG A 71 -5.21 4.74 -3.97
CA ARG A 71 -4.49 4.93 -2.70
C ARG A 71 -3.01 5.23 -2.91
N SER A 72 -2.34 4.54 -3.84
CA SER A 72 -0.92 4.80 -4.15
C SER A 72 -0.67 6.22 -4.69
N THR A 73 -1.61 6.77 -5.48
CA THR A 73 -1.50 8.15 -5.98
C THR A 73 -1.78 9.21 -4.92
N THR A 74 -2.60 8.91 -3.92
CA THR A 74 -2.96 9.85 -2.85
C THR A 74 -1.82 10.02 -1.84
N GLU A 75 -1.05 8.96 -1.60
CA GLU A 75 0.09 8.98 -0.69
C GLU A 75 1.28 9.78 -1.25
N ALA A 76 1.53 9.73 -2.56
CA ALA A 76 2.55 10.53 -3.23
C ALA A 76 2.22 12.04 -3.30
N ALA A 77 0.93 12.41 -3.20
CA ALA A 77 0.48 13.80 -3.23
C ALA A 77 0.49 14.49 -1.84
N THR A 78 0.76 13.73 -0.77
CA THR A 78 0.82 14.26 0.62
C THR A 78 2.28 14.46 1.07
N GLY A 79 3.10 15.07 0.22
CA GLY A 79 4.34 15.74 0.67
C GLY A 79 3.98 17.08 1.33
N PRO A 80 4.74 17.57 2.33
CA PRO A 80 4.33 18.72 3.12
C PRO A 80 4.32 19.95 2.22
N ALA A 81 3.13 20.45 1.89
CA ALA A 81 2.97 21.75 1.26
C ALA A 81 3.41 22.84 2.27
N THR A 82 4.72 23.11 2.32
CA THR A 82 5.27 24.30 2.98
C THR A 82 4.85 25.52 2.16
N ARG A 83 3.64 26.00 2.41
CA ARG A 83 3.16 27.27 1.84
C ARG A 83 3.84 28.42 2.58
N PRO A 84 4.55 29.35 1.90
CA PRO A 84 5.17 30.46 2.57
C PRO A 84 4.08 31.38 3.13
N ARG A 85 4.24 31.70 4.41
CA ARG A 85 3.39 32.59 5.20
C ARG A 85 3.50 34.02 4.63
N ARG A 86 2.54 34.40 3.78
CA ARG A 86 2.44 35.77 3.28
C ARG A 86 1.86 36.65 4.38
N VAL A 87 2.73 37.15 5.26
CA VAL A 87 2.39 38.19 6.23
C VAL A 87 2.13 39.48 5.44
N ARG A 88 0.84 39.80 5.20
CA ARG A 88 0.48 41.17 4.84
C ARG A 88 0.45 41.97 6.14
N ALA A 89 1.52 42.72 6.35
CA ALA A 89 1.61 43.76 7.37
C ALA A 89 0.53 44.84 7.11
N ARG A 90 -0.15 45.26 8.20
CA ARG A 90 -0.43 46.64 8.68
C ARG A 90 -0.85 47.71 7.64
N ALA A 91 -1.68 48.71 7.94
CA ALA A 91 -2.26 49.20 9.18
C ALA A 91 -3.47 50.10 8.82
N THR A 92 -4.40 50.20 9.75
CA THR A 92 -5.40 51.27 9.89
C THR A 92 -4.77 52.61 10.22
N THR A 93 -5.24 53.70 9.59
CA THR A 93 -5.46 55.07 10.15
C THR A 93 -6.21 55.84 9.05
N GLU A 94 -7.50 56.12 9.18
CA GLU A 94 -8.05 57.36 9.76
C GLU A 94 -7.34 58.65 9.30
N THR A 95 -8.12 59.54 8.66
CA THR A 95 -8.12 61.02 8.79
C THR A 95 -8.65 61.66 7.49
N SER A 96 -9.96 61.93 7.45
CA SER A 96 -10.50 63.19 6.91
C SER A 96 -10.15 64.32 7.90
N PRO A 97 -10.23 65.64 7.60
CA PRO A 97 -10.81 66.33 6.43
C PRO A 97 -9.87 67.43 5.86
N ASN A 98 -10.24 68.13 4.76
CA ASN A 98 -10.29 69.61 4.74
C ASN A 98 -10.91 70.15 3.44
N LEU A 99 -11.63 71.26 3.61
CA LEU A 99 -12.29 72.13 2.65
C LEU A 99 -11.33 72.77 1.64
N SER A 100 -11.83 73.00 0.43
CA SER A 100 -11.84 74.30 -0.27
C SER A 100 -12.90 74.28 -1.36
#